data_AF-A0A6A1VRI0-F1
#
_entry.id   AF-A0A6A1VRI0-F1
#
_cell.length_a   1.000
_cell.length_b   1.000
_cell.length_c   1.000
_cell.angle_alpha   90.00
_cell.angle_beta   90.00
_cell.angle_gamma   90.00
#
_symmetry.space_group_name_H-M   'P 1'
#
loop_
_entity.id
_entity.type
_entity.pdbx_description
1 polymer ?
#
loop_
_entity_poly.entity_id
_entity_poly.type
_entity_poly.pdbx_seq_one_letter_code
_entity_poly.pdbx_strand_id
1 'polypeptide(L)'
;MGFCSPDSMECLPTLLGIMFRKWLNLRATKRLVDTDALKLENYFVTKGRETAASSQKQGFDCAIGINVPESRFVPINATSDLLLPQSDLYTYNDGVLVRNPARRNPLNPSIDLGPEFGTVRDFLSRFRSIPSIVELDSLKVAGDVSFGADITLKGRVNIVAKPGMKLKIPDGVVLHDKDIRDPMDI
;
A
#
# COMPACT_ATOMS: atom_id res chain seq x y z
N MET A 1 19.95 -5.75 -17.04
CA MET A 1 20.93 -6.17 -16.01
C MET A 1 21.88 -5.00 -15.78
N GLY A 2 21.76 -4.31 -14.65
CA GLY A 2 22.71 -3.29 -14.24
C GLY A 2 23.38 -3.77 -12.96
N PHE A 3 24.69 -3.97 -13.00
CA PHE A 3 25.49 -4.21 -11.81
C PHE A 3 25.87 -2.83 -11.24
N CYS A 4 25.50 -2.53 -9.98
CA CYS A 4 26.07 -1.37 -9.31
C CYS A 4 27.49 -1.71 -8.86
N SER A 5 28.48 -0.99 -9.38
CA SER A 5 29.86 -1.04 -8.91
C SER A 5 30.00 -0.44 -7.51
N PRO A 6 31.02 -0.84 -6.73
CA PRO A 6 31.16 -0.49 -5.31
C PRO A 6 31.47 1.00 -5.02
N ASP A 7 31.85 1.80 -6.03
CA ASP A 7 32.53 3.09 -5.81
C ASP A 7 31.67 4.35 -6.03
N SER A 8 30.35 4.22 -6.24
CA SER A 8 29.44 5.37 -6.32
C SER A 8 28.28 5.22 -5.34
N MET A 9 28.54 5.61 -4.09
CA MET A 9 27.51 5.81 -3.06
C MET A 9 26.67 7.05 -3.38
N GLU A 10 25.71 6.89 -4.29
CA GLU A 10 24.53 7.76 -4.34
C GLU A 10 23.28 6.87 -4.52
N CYS A 11 22.96 6.09 -3.49
CA CYS A 11 21.57 5.68 -3.27
C CYS A 11 20.93 6.74 -2.37
N LEU A 12 20.42 7.81 -2.98
CA LEU A 12 19.57 8.78 -2.29
C LEU A 12 18.40 8.02 -1.62
N PRO A 13 18.15 8.22 -0.31
CA PRO A 13 17.02 7.60 0.36
C PRO A 13 15.78 8.43 0.04
N THR A 14 15.23 8.27 -1.16
CA THR A 14 13.82 8.64 -1.32
C THR A 14 13.02 7.62 -0.52
N LEU A 15 12.14 8.12 0.34
CA LEU A 15 11.21 7.41 1.22
C LEU A 15 10.18 6.54 0.45
N LEU A 16 10.61 5.79 -0.57
CA LEU A 16 9.78 4.93 -1.39
C LEU A 16 10.07 3.47 -1.01
N GLY A 17 9.27 2.96 -0.07
CA GLY A 17 9.07 1.54 0.22
C GLY A 17 10.29 0.61 0.12
N ILE A 18 11.01 0.42 1.23
CA ILE A 18 11.94 -0.71 1.34
C ILE A 18 11.13 -2.01 1.29
N MET A 19 11.20 -2.72 0.16
CA MET A 19 10.61 -4.05 0.03
C MET A 19 11.35 -5.05 0.93
N PHE A 20 10.67 -5.63 1.92
CA PHE A 20 11.23 -6.66 2.82
C PHE A 20 11.20 -8.07 2.19
N ARG A 21 11.79 -8.26 1.00
CA ARG A 21 12.10 -9.61 0.48
C ARG A 21 13.60 -9.87 0.60
N LYS A 22 13.99 -10.67 1.59
CA LYS A 22 15.38 -11.07 1.82
C LYS A 22 15.56 -12.54 1.49
N TRP A 23 16.63 -12.84 0.76
CA TRP A 23 17.10 -14.21 0.54
C TRP A 23 18.37 -14.40 1.36
N LEU A 24 18.38 -15.41 2.24
CA LEU A 24 19.52 -15.67 3.12
C LEU A 24 20.16 -17.01 2.78
N ASN A 25 21.49 -17.03 2.74
CA ASN A 25 22.24 -18.27 2.64
C ASN A 25 22.34 -18.91 4.03
N LEU A 26 21.65 -20.04 4.23
CA LEU A 26 21.57 -20.73 5.52
C LEU A 26 22.94 -21.17 6.07
N ARG A 27 23.91 -21.51 5.21
CA ARG A 27 25.27 -21.88 5.65
C ARG A 27 26.03 -20.68 6.20
N ALA A 28 25.92 -19.54 5.53
CA ALA A 28 26.51 -18.29 6.01
C ALA A 28 25.85 -17.82 7.31
N THR A 29 24.52 -17.92 7.40
CA THR A 29 23.79 -17.61 8.65
C THR A 29 24.25 -18.50 9.79
N LYS A 30 24.35 -19.82 9.59
CA LYS A 30 24.84 -20.75 10.61
C LYS A 30 26.24 -20.38 11.11
N ARG A 31 27.19 -20.09 10.20
CA ARG A 31 28.55 -19.65 10.56
C ARG A 31 28.52 -18.43 11.46
N LEU A 32 27.73 -17.42 11.10
CA LEU A 32 27.68 -16.15 11.82
C LEU A 32 26.95 -16.24 13.17
N VAL A 33 25.98 -17.16 13.30
CA VAL A 33 25.36 -17.52 14.59
C VAL A 33 26.39 -18.23 15.47
N ASP A 34 27.06 -19.25 14.94
CA ASP A 34 27.99 -20.09 15.69
C ASP A 34 29.21 -19.28 16.20
N THR A 35 29.62 -18.21 15.50
CA THR A 35 30.73 -17.33 15.91
C THR A 35 30.30 -16.06 16.66
N ASP A 36 29.03 -15.93 17.05
CA ASP A 36 28.44 -14.73 17.66
C ASP A 36 28.76 -13.42 16.90
N ALA A 37 28.93 -13.54 15.57
CA ALA A 37 29.30 -12.44 14.69
C ALA A 37 28.09 -11.72 14.10
N LEU A 38 26.87 -12.24 14.35
CA LEU A 38 25.61 -11.58 14.02
C LEU A 38 25.35 -10.41 14.96
N LYS A 39 25.96 -9.26 14.66
CA LYS A 39 25.64 -8.00 15.32
C LYS A 39 24.30 -7.48 14.81
N LEU A 40 23.26 -7.64 15.63
CA LEU A 40 21.98 -6.95 15.46
C LEU A 40 22.01 -5.73 16.37
N GLU A 41 22.43 -4.57 15.86
CA GLU A 41 22.39 -3.36 16.66
C GLU A 41 20.93 -2.94 16.89
N ASN A 42 20.56 -2.81 18.17
CA ASN A 42 19.27 -2.33 18.60
C ASN A 42 19.20 -0.81 18.42
N TYR A 43 18.53 -0.33 17.37
CA TYR A 43 17.96 1.01 17.40
C TYR A 43 16.65 0.95 18.20
N PHE A 44 16.75 1.07 19.53
CA PHE A 44 15.58 1.29 20.37
C PHE A 44 15.04 2.70 20.14
N VAL A 45 13.97 2.85 19.37
CA VAL A 45 13.03 3.97 19.53
C VAL A 45 12.04 3.55 20.62
N THR A 46 11.94 4.36 21.67
CA THR A 46 11.09 4.12 22.83
C THR A 46 9.61 4.05 22.45
N LYS A 47 8.91 3.10 23.10
CA LYS A 47 7.47 2.77 23.02
C LYS A 47 7.00 1.98 21.80
N GLY A 48 7.13 0.65 21.94
CA GLY A 48 6.10 -0.33 21.56
C GLY A 48 5.92 -0.59 20.07
N ARG A 49 6.04 -1.87 19.70
CA ARG A 49 5.78 -2.50 18.39
C ARG A 49 6.96 -2.61 17.42
N GLU A 50 7.19 -3.88 17.07
CA GLU A 50 7.56 -4.41 15.76
C GLU A 50 8.95 -4.04 15.20
N THR A 51 9.82 -5.06 15.23
CA THR A 51 11.19 -5.08 14.71
C THR A 51 11.22 -5.03 13.18
N ALA A 52 11.50 -3.87 12.60
CA ALA A 52 11.85 -3.78 11.18
C ALA A 52 13.35 -4.10 11.00
N ALA A 53 13.66 -5.32 10.54
CA ALA A 53 15.02 -5.70 10.18
C ALA A 53 15.48 -4.95 8.92
N SER A 54 15.96 -3.71 9.04
CA SER A 54 16.39 -2.90 7.89
C SER A 54 17.71 -2.16 8.13
N SER A 55 18.76 -2.89 8.52
CA SER A 55 20.16 -2.45 8.30
C SER A 55 21.13 -3.55 8.79
N GLN A 56 21.45 -4.50 7.92
CA GLN A 56 22.57 -5.42 8.15
C GLN A 56 23.34 -5.57 6.85
N LYS A 57 24.24 -4.62 6.58
CA LYS A 57 25.30 -4.80 5.57
C LYS A 57 26.63 -5.24 6.18
N GLN A 58 26.74 -5.34 7.51
CA GLN A 58 28.02 -5.54 8.19
C GLN A 58 28.30 -6.98 8.65
N GLY A 59 27.35 -7.91 8.50
CA GLY A 59 27.51 -9.32 8.91
C GLY A 59 27.73 -10.33 7.79
N PHE A 60 27.38 -10.01 6.54
CA PHE A 60 27.47 -10.94 5.41
C PHE A 60 28.46 -10.40 4.36
N ASP A 61 29.54 -11.15 4.11
CA ASP A 61 30.63 -10.78 3.19
C ASP A 61 30.18 -10.55 1.73
N CYS A 62 29.01 -11.07 1.34
CA CYS A 62 28.48 -11.02 -0.03
C CYS A 62 27.00 -10.59 -0.08
N ALA A 63 26.62 -9.50 0.60
CA ALA A 63 25.27 -8.96 0.48
C ALA A 63 25.05 -8.26 -0.87
N ILE A 64 24.06 -8.70 -1.65
CA ILE A 64 23.69 -8.11 -2.95
C ILE A 64 22.29 -7.50 -2.84
N GLY A 65 22.12 -6.28 -3.38
CA GLY A 65 20.81 -5.68 -3.62
C GLY A 65 20.37 -5.93 -5.06
N ILE A 66 19.13 -6.37 -5.26
CA ILE A 66 18.52 -6.51 -6.59
C ILE A 66 17.35 -5.54 -6.66
N ASN A 67 17.37 -4.66 -7.66
CA ASN A 67 16.20 -3.84 -7.98
C ASN A 67 15.13 -4.73 -8.60
N VAL A 68 13.92 -4.69 -8.04
CA VAL A 68 12.78 -5.45 -8.56
C VAL A 68 11.69 -4.48 -9.00
N PRO A 69 10.86 -4.87 -9.99
CA PRO A 69 9.68 -4.08 -10.34
C PRO A 69 8.74 -3.93 -9.14
N GLU A 70 8.09 -2.77 -9.04
CA GLU A 70 7.09 -2.46 -8.00
C GLU A 70 5.93 -3.47 -7.99
N SER A 71 5.65 -4.13 -9.11
CA SER A 71 4.64 -5.18 -9.23
C SER A 71 4.84 -6.38 -8.27
N ARG A 72 6.03 -6.55 -7.68
CA ARG A 72 6.30 -7.63 -6.71
C ARG A 72 5.97 -7.26 -5.26
N PHE A 73 5.52 -6.03 -5.02
CA PHE A 73 5.27 -5.49 -3.69
C PHE A 73 4.09 -4.51 -3.69
N VAL A 74 3.01 -4.92 -3.04
CA VAL A 74 1.89 -4.03 -2.69
C VAL A 74 1.95 -3.85 -1.18
N PRO A 75 2.53 -2.76 -0.66
CA PRO A 75 2.57 -2.50 0.77
C PRO A 75 1.15 -2.32 1.31
N ILE A 76 0.89 -2.86 2.50
CA ILE A 76 -0.37 -2.64 3.23
C ILE A 76 0.03 -2.11 4.60
N ASN A 77 0.01 -0.79 4.73
CA ASN A 77 0.36 -0.08 5.97
C ASN A 77 -0.88 0.56 6.62
N ALA A 78 -1.89 0.90 5.81
CA ALA A 78 -3.16 1.47 6.24
C ALA A 78 -4.36 0.74 5.62
N THR A 79 -5.55 1.01 6.15
CA THR A 79 -6.80 0.46 5.60
C THR A 79 -7.12 0.98 4.21
N SER A 80 -6.61 2.16 3.83
CA SER A 80 -6.68 2.68 2.46
C SER A 80 -5.97 1.77 1.46
N ASP A 81 -4.84 1.16 1.85
CA ASP A 81 -4.07 0.26 0.99
C ASP A 81 -4.82 -1.03 0.69
N LEU A 82 -5.79 -1.43 1.55
CA LEU A 82 -6.61 -2.62 1.32
C LEU A 82 -7.51 -2.51 0.09
N LEU A 83 -7.90 -1.28 -0.31
CA LEU A 83 -8.70 -1.08 -1.51
C LEU A 83 -7.95 -1.49 -2.78
N LEU A 84 -6.62 -1.34 -2.80
CA LEU A 84 -5.81 -1.64 -3.97
C LEU A 84 -5.94 -3.12 -4.38
N PRO A 85 -5.54 -4.12 -3.56
CA PRO A 85 -5.63 -5.52 -3.95
C PRO A 85 -7.05 -6.10 -3.94
N GLN A 86 -8.01 -5.46 -3.27
CA GLN A 86 -9.40 -5.94 -3.19
C GLN A 86 -10.27 -5.47 -4.37
N SER A 87 -9.88 -4.40 -5.04
CA SER A 87 -10.60 -3.84 -6.19
C SER A 87 -10.21 -4.50 -7.51
N ASP A 88 -10.88 -4.07 -8.57
CA ASP A 88 -10.58 -4.43 -9.95
C ASP A 88 -9.23 -3.91 -10.47
N LEU A 89 -8.47 -3.18 -9.65
CA LEU A 89 -7.13 -2.69 -10.00
C LEU A 89 -6.13 -3.85 -10.17
N TYR A 90 -6.35 -4.95 -9.46
CA TYR A 90 -5.61 -6.20 -9.61
C TYR A 90 -6.57 -7.35 -9.94
N THR A 91 -6.02 -8.34 -10.60
CA THR A 91 -6.66 -9.63 -10.90
C THR A 91 -5.86 -10.72 -10.21
N TYR A 92 -6.52 -11.83 -9.91
CA TYR A 92 -5.87 -12.98 -9.29
C TYR A 92 -5.58 -14.03 -10.36
N ASN A 93 -4.32 -14.45 -10.47
CA ASN A 93 -3.91 -15.54 -11.35
C ASN A 93 -2.90 -16.44 -10.63
N ASP A 94 -3.25 -17.72 -10.44
CA ASP A 94 -2.37 -18.76 -9.85
C ASP A 94 -1.64 -18.35 -8.55
N GLY A 95 -2.33 -17.69 -7.62
CA GLY A 95 -1.71 -17.26 -6.35
C GLY A 95 -0.92 -15.95 -6.43
N VAL A 96 -0.92 -15.30 -7.60
CA VAL A 96 -0.22 -14.04 -7.84
C VAL A 96 -1.24 -12.95 -8.16
N LEU A 97 -1.09 -11.80 -7.51
CA LEU A 97 -1.80 -10.59 -7.89
C LEU A 97 -1.16 -10.02 -9.16
N VAL A 98 -1.94 -9.94 -10.22
CA VAL A 98 -1.54 -9.41 -11.53
C VAL A 98 -2.27 -8.09 -11.76
N ARG A 99 -1.54 -7.05 -12.16
CA ARG A 99 -2.13 -5.75 -12.47
C ARG A 99 -3.17 -5.88 -13.58
N ASN A 100 -4.34 -5.27 -13.41
CA ASN A 100 -5.38 -5.32 -14.44
C ASN A 100 -4.91 -4.56 -15.70
N PRO A 101 -4.89 -5.20 -16.89
CA PRO A 101 -4.44 -4.55 -18.13
C PRO A 101 -5.36 -3.40 -18.59
N ALA A 102 -6.61 -3.34 -18.09
CA ALA A 102 -7.50 -2.22 -18.36
C ALA A 102 -7.01 -0.90 -17.72
N ARG A 103 -6.14 -0.98 -16.71
CA ARG A 103 -5.53 0.19 -16.06
C ARG A 103 -4.52 0.85 -17.01
N ARG A 104 -4.88 2.00 -17.57
CA ARG A 104 -4.00 2.79 -18.46
C ARG A 104 -2.83 3.45 -17.74
N ASN A 105 -3.08 3.97 -16.52
CA ASN A 105 -2.07 4.63 -15.71
C ASN A 105 -1.28 3.58 -14.90
N PRO A 106 0.04 3.40 -15.13
CA PRO A 106 0.82 2.41 -14.41
C PRO A 106 0.87 2.65 -12.90
N LEU A 107 0.70 3.90 -12.45
CA LEU A 107 0.73 4.27 -11.05
C LEU A 107 -0.55 3.86 -10.31
N ASN A 108 -0.40 3.55 -9.03
CA ASN A 108 -1.53 3.36 -8.11
C ASN A 108 -2.28 4.68 -7.90
N PRO A 109 -3.61 4.65 -7.74
CA PRO A 109 -4.34 5.82 -7.28
C PRO A 109 -3.90 6.20 -5.86
N SER A 110 -3.91 7.50 -5.57
CA SER A 110 -3.73 7.98 -4.20
C SER A 110 -5.05 7.82 -3.43
N ILE A 111 -5.04 7.07 -2.34
CA ILE A 111 -6.24 6.82 -1.52
C ILE A 111 -6.00 7.35 -0.11
N ASP A 112 -6.79 8.36 0.27
CA ASP A 112 -6.82 8.96 1.60
C ASP A 112 -8.18 8.71 2.24
N LEU A 113 -8.22 7.85 3.25
CA LEU A 113 -9.42 7.54 4.02
C LEU A 113 -9.29 8.14 5.41
N GLY A 114 -10.33 8.86 5.83
CA GLY A 114 -10.44 9.48 7.14
C GLY A 114 -10.40 8.48 8.29
N PRO A 115 -10.29 8.98 9.54
CA PRO A 115 -10.19 8.16 10.74
C PRO A 115 -11.37 7.19 10.92
N GLU A 116 -12.52 7.48 10.31
CA GLU A 116 -13.71 6.63 10.29
C GLU A 116 -13.50 5.28 9.60
N PHE A 117 -12.41 5.13 8.84
CA PHE A 117 -11.97 3.89 8.19
C PHE A 117 -10.75 3.27 8.88
N GLY A 118 -10.35 3.77 10.07
CA GLY A 118 -9.08 3.41 10.71
C GLY A 118 -8.95 1.94 11.09
N THR A 119 -10.06 1.23 11.33
CA THR A 119 -10.05 -0.21 11.59
C THR A 119 -10.58 -1.00 10.39
N VAL A 120 -10.09 -2.24 10.22
CA VAL A 120 -10.56 -3.14 9.16
C VAL A 120 -12.07 -3.40 9.28
N ARG A 121 -12.59 -3.48 10.51
CA ARG A 121 -14.03 -3.66 10.74
C ARG A 121 -14.83 -2.46 10.24
N ASP A 122 -14.41 -1.25 10.57
CA ASP A 122 -15.11 -0.03 10.15
C ASP A 122 -15.03 0.13 8.63
N PHE A 123 -13.85 -0.10 8.06
CA PHE A 123 -13.64 -0.15 6.61
C PHE A 123 -14.63 -1.10 5.92
N LEU A 124 -14.66 -2.38 6.31
CA LEU A 124 -15.55 -3.38 5.70
C LEU A 124 -17.03 -3.05 5.91
N SER A 125 -17.40 -2.45 7.05
CA SER A 125 -18.79 -2.07 7.32
C SER A 125 -19.29 -0.90 6.46
N ARG A 126 -18.37 -0.08 5.94
CA ARG A 126 -18.68 1.11 5.15
C ARG A 126 -18.77 0.83 3.65
N PHE A 127 -18.19 -0.27 3.17
CA PHE A 127 -18.29 -0.71 1.78
C PHE A 127 -19.19 -1.93 1.68
N ARG A 128 -20.38 -1.77 1.09
CA ARG A 128 -21.26 -2.91 0.82
C ARG A 128 -20.64 -3.84 -0.23
N SER A 129 -20.00 -3.27 -1.25
CA SER A 129 -19.05 -3.94 -2.12
C SER A 129 -17.84 -3.03 -2.36
N ILE A 130 -16.71 -3.63 -2.71
CA ILE A 130 -15.52 -2.84 -3.08
C ILE A 130 -15.81 -2.13 -4.41
N PRO A 131 -15.60 -0.81 -4.52
CA PRO A 131 -15.85 -0.08 -5.75
C PRO A 131 -14.83 -0.43 -6.83
N SER A 132 -15.24 -0.27 -8.10
CA SER A 132 -14.31 -0.24 -9.24
C SER A 132 -13.47 1.02 -9.17
N ILE A 133 -12.15 0.87 -9.25
CA ILE A 133 -11.16 1.98 -9.20
C ILE A 133 -10.13 1.90 -10.34
N VAL A 134 -10.35 1.05 -11.35
CA VAL A 134 -9.42 0.90 -12.48
C VAL A 134 -9.12 2.22 -13.21
N GLU A 135 -10.05 3.18 -13.22
CA GLU A 135 -9.86 4.52 -13.83
C GLU A 135 -9.66 5.64 -12.79
N LEU A 136 -9.40 5.31 -11.52
CA LEU A 136 -9.21 6.28 -10.44
C LEU A 136 -7.80 6.88 -10.45
N ASP A 137 -7.68 8.19 -10.24
CA ASP A 137 -6.41 8.87 -9.98
C ASP A 137 -6.23 9.18 -8.50
N SER A 138 -7.26 9.70 -7.85
CA SER A 138 -7.24 9.96 -6.41
C SER A 138 -8.61 9.83 -5.77
N LEU A 139 -8.66 9.22 -4.58
CA LEU A 139 -9.84 9.17 -3.73
C LEU A 139 -9.52 9.80 -2.37
N LYS A 140 -10.33 10.77 -1.95
CA LYS A 140 -10.32 11.29 -0.58
C LYS A 140 -11.68 11.10 0.05
N VAL A 141 -11.73 10.47 1.22
CA VAL A 141 -12.98 10.28 1.97
C VAL A 141 -12.80 10.76 3.40
N ALA A 142 -13.66 11.65 3.88
CA ALA A 142 -13.63 12.13 5.26
C ALA A 142 -15.03 12.23 5.86
N GLY A 143 -15.17 11.87 7.14
CA GLY A 143 -16.45 11.90 7.85
C GLY A 143 -17.28 10.62 7.68
N ASP A 144 -18.54 10.65 8.13
CA ASP A 144 -19.44 9.47 8.10
C ASP A 144 -19.97 9.19 6.69
N VAL A 145 -19.14 8.51 5.88
CA VAL A 145 -19.45 8.10 4.49
C VAL A 145 -19.62 6.59 4.42
N SER A 146 -20.61 6.14 3.66
CA SER A 146 -20.84 4.73 3.34
C SER A 146 -21.15 4.54 1.85
N PHE A 147 -20.72 3.42 1.31
CA PHE A 147 -20.76 3.07 -0.10
C PHE A 147 -21.70 1.89 -0.32
N GLY A 148 -22.63 2.07 -1.26
CA GLY A 148 -23.49 1.03 -1.81
C GLY A 148 -22.73 -0.03 -2.61
N ALA A 149 -23.49 -0.84 -3.34
CA ALA A 149 -22.97 -1.88 -4.23
C ALA A 149 -22.65 -1.32 -5.62
N ASP A 150 -21.75 -1.97 -6.36
CA ASP A 150 -21.51 -1.72 -7.80
C ASP A 150 -21.12 -0.27 -8.16
N ILE A 151 -20.45 0.43 -7.24
CA ILE A 151 -19.98 1.80 -7.46
C ILE A 151 -18.72 1.81 -8.32
N THR A 152 -18.62 2.79 -9.21
CA THR A 152 -17.41 3.04 -10.04
C THR A 152 -16.84 4.42 -9.76
N LEU A 153 -15.53 4.49 -9.47
CA LEU A 153 -14.81 5.73 -9.18
C LEU A 153 -13.76 6.00 -10.26
N LYS A 154 -13.76 7.22 -10.80
CA LYS A 154 -12.92 7.61 -11.95
C LYS A 154 -12.31 8.99 -11.72
N GLY A 155 -11.08 9.21 -12.20
CA GLY A 155 -10.39 10.49 -12.09
C GLY A 155 -10.17 10.89 -10.62
N ARG A 156 -10.50 12.12 -10.25
CA ARG A 156 -10.35 12.63 -8.87
C ARG A 156 -11.69 12.70 -8.15
N VAL A 157 -11.87 11.92 -7.10
CA VAL A 157 -13.10 11.89 -6.31
C VAL A 157 -12.82 12.30 -4.86
N ASN A 158 -13.47 13.36 -4.39
CA ASN A 158 -13.40 13.77 -2.99
C ASN A 158 -14.79 13.73 -2.36
N ILE A 159 -14.94 13.00 -1.25
CA ILE A 159 -16.22 12.84 -0.54
C ILE A 159 -16.01 13.26 0.91
N VAL A 160 -16.63 14.37 1.31
CA VAL A 160 -16.44 14.93 2.65
C VAL A 160 -17.79 15.15 3.30
N ALA A 161 -18.13 14.29 4.27
CA ALA A 161 -19.31 14.49 5.10
C ALA A 161 -19.02 15.55 6.17
N LYS A 162 -19.88 16.57 6.25
CA LYS A 162 -19.82 17.58 7.32
C LYS A 162 -20.07 16.93 8.69
N PRO A 163 -19.56 17.51 9.79
CA PRO A 163 -19.82 17.00 11.14
C PRO A 163 -21.31 16.82 11.41
N GLY A 164 -21.70 15.66 11.93
CA GLY A 164 -23.10 15.31 12.23
C GLY A 164 -23.93 14.90 11.00
N MET A 165 -23.36 14.92 9.80
CA MET A 165 -24.02 14.47 8.57
C MET A 165 -23.50 13.10 8.16
N LYS A 166 -24.41 12.29 7.59
CA LYS A 166 -24.08 10.99 7.01
C LYS A 166 -24.29 11.01 5.51
N LEU A 167 -23.27 10.65 4.75
CA LEU A 167 -23.34 10.49 3.30
C LEU A 167 -23.45 9.00 2.95
N LYS A 168 -24.43 8.67 2.10
CA LYS A 168 -24.62 7.33 1.55
C LYS A 168 -24.52 7.42 0.04
N ILE A 169 -23.45 6.86 -0.54
CA ILE A 169 -23.32 6.75 -1.98
C ILE A 169 -24.21 5.59 -2.45
N PRO A 170 -25.19 5.81 -3.34
CA PRO A 170 -26.13 4.80 -3.76
C PRO A 170 -25.48 3.71 -4.62
N ASP A 171 -26.21 2.60 -4.75
CA ASP A 171 -25.81 1.47 -5.57
C ASP A 171 -25.69 1.88 -7.06
N GLY A 172 -24.69 1.35 -7.77
CA GLY A 172 -24.51 1.53 -9.21
C GLY A 172 -24.01 2.90 -9.67
N VAL A 173 -23.70 3.82 -8.76
CA VAL A 173 -23.29 5.18 -9.12
C VAL A 173 -21.88 5.20 -9.71
N VAL A 174 -21.71 6.01 -10.75
CA VAL A 174 -20.41 6.34 -11.34
C VAL A 174 -20.03 7.77 -10.94
N LEU A 175 -18.93 7.91 -10.20
CA LEU A 175 -18.37 9.19 -9.79
C LEU A 175 -17.10 9.47 -10.61
N HIS A 176 -17.11 10.57 -11.36
CA HIS A 176 -15.99 10.99 -12.20
C HIS A 176 -15.68 12.47 -11.95
N ASP A 177 -14.45 12.77 -11.53
CA ASP A 177 -13.98 14.14 -11.26
C ASP A 177 -14.94 14.98 -10.41
N LYS A 178 -15.37 14.42 -9.25
CA LYS A 178 -16.47 14.95 -8.44
C LYS A 178 -16.06 15.25 -7.00
N ASP A 179 -16.52 16.38 -6.51
CA ASP A 179 -16.44 16.78 -5.10
C ASP A 179 -17.84 16.70 -4.47
N ILE A 180 -18.03 15.80 -3.51
CA ILE A 180 -19.30 15.55 -2.83
C ILE A 180 -19.19 16.05 -1.38
N ARG A 181 -20.04 17.01 -1.00
CA ARG A 181 -20.10 17.56 0.36
C ARG A 181 -21.49 17.53 0.96
N ASP A 182 -22.51 17.31 0.14
CA ASP A 182 -23.92 17.25 0.48
C ASP A 182 -24.59 16.05 -0.22
N PRO A 183 -25.64 15.44 0.34
CA PRO A 183 -26.43 14.43 -0.35
C PRO A 183 -26.95 14.86 -1.73
N MET A 184 -27.16 16.16 -1.97
CA MET A 184 -27.58 16.69 -3.27
C MET A 184 -26.46 16.65 -4.34
N ASP A 185 -25.20 16.50 -3.93
CA ASP A 185 -24.07 16.43 -4.85
C ASP A 185 -23.88 15.03 -5.44
N ILE A 186 -24.67 14.04 -5.02
CA ILE A 186 -24.52 12.63 -5.40
C ILE A 186 -25.11 12.37 -6.78
#